data_AF-A0A1I1CM94-F1
#
_entry.id   AF-A0A1I1CM94-F1
#
_cell.length_a   1.000
_cell.length_b   1.000
_cell.length_c   1.000
_cell.angle_alpha   90.00
_cell.angle_beta   90.00
_cell.angle_gamma   90.00
#
_symmetry.space_group_name_H-M   'P 1'
#
loop_
_entity.id
_entity.type
_entity.pdbx_description
1 polymer ?
#
loop_
_entity_poly.entity_id
_entity_poly.type
_entity_poly.pdbx_seq_one_letter_code
_entity_poly.pdbx_strand_id
1 'polypeptide(L)'
;MVIGVFLFITIVAQCADNGSTGSSVFNVNSGTSYSYGYTEYSPSGSGTSVTSSGTTISTVPWDYRVIEGTVGDLIGGDMTIEPDNQLMANDKNYATGDKVWVLQHMSATLTEDAQGRAQTVLSTWRPIKSYKIQSDAEADLNRLKVKLKTKADLIGVYKTTLGDKTREFAVVELPSGQQVKQPIDDERYAQFKTAKEADIFLEEVHDYAAYDLVYSKFRGWASS
;
A
#
# COMPACT_ATOMS: atom_id res chain seq x y z
N MET A 1 -8.66 24.57 -20.81
CA MET A 1 -9.13 23.69 -19.72
C MET A 1 -8.75 22.27 -20.09
N VAL A 2 -7.57 21.81 -19.66
CA VAL A 2 -7.01 20.53 -20.09
C VAL A 2 -7.18 19.53 -18.95
N ILE A 3 -8.01 18.52 -19.19
CA ILE A 3 -8.24 17.38 -18.28
C ILE A 3 -7.01 16.47 -18.40
N GLY A 4 -6.21 16.44 -17.33
CA GLY A 4 -5.06 15.55 -17.21
C GLY A 4 -5.52 14.12 -16.92
N VAL A 5 -5.47 13.27 -17.95
CA VAL A 5 -5.65 11.83 -17.81
C VAL A 5 -4.34 11.24 -17.27
N PHE A 6 -4.34 10.88 -15.99
CA PHE A 6 -3.27 10.07 -15.38
C PHE A 6 -3.45 8.61 -15.80
N LEU A 7 -2.67 8.17 -16.79
CA LEU A 7 -2.62 6.79 -17.21
C LEU A 7 -1.52 6.06 -16.42
N PHE A 8 -1.92 5.22 -15.47
CA PHE A 8 -1.01 4.27 -14.80
C PHE A 8 -0.69 3.15 -15.81
N ILE A 9 0.53 3.14 -16.35
CA ILE A 9 1.04 2.03 -17.15
C ILE A 9 2.07 1.29 -16.30
N THR A 10 1.74 0.06 -15.92
CA THR A 10 2.68 -0.91 -15.35
C THR A 10 3.34 -1.66 -16.50
N ILE A 11 4.62 -1.41 -16.80
CA ILE A 11 5.42 -2.25 -17.70
C ILE A 11 6.44 -2.99 -16.85
N VAL A 12 6.32 -4.32 -16.87
CA VAL A 12 7.26 -5.26 -16.27
C VAL A 12 8.51 -5.32 -17.16
N ALA A 13 9.67 -4.96 -16.61
CA ALA A 13 10.95 -5.22 -17.25
C ALA A 13 11.40 -6.64 -16.89
N GLN A 14 11.64 -7.47 -17.89
CA GLN A 14 12.35 -8.74 -17.73
C GLN A 14 13.86 -8.45 -17.72
N CYS A 15 14.53 -8.73 -16.61
CA CYS A 15 15.97 -8.97 -16.60
C CYS A 15 16.18 -10.48 -16.56
N ALA A 16 16.95 -10.98 -17.52
CA ALA A 16 17.54 -12.31 -17.45
C ALA A 16 18.79 -12.20 -16.57
N ASP A 17 18.83 -12.90 -15.44
CA ASP A 17 20.05 -12.99 -14.63
C ASP A 17 20.67 -14.39 -14.73
N ASN A 18 21.89 -14.38 -15.27
CA ASN A 18 22.90 -15.38 -15.00
C ASN A 18 23.26 -15.29 -13.50
N GLY A 19 23.25 -16.44 -12.84
CA GLY A 19 23.29 -16.52 -11.39
C GLY A 19 24.48 -15.85 -10.71
N SER A 20 24.21 -15.28 -9.55
CA SER A 20 25.05 -15.48 -8.37
C SER A 20 24.19 -15.35 -7.12
N THR A 21 24.32 -16.33 -6.23
CA THR A 21 23.69 -16.43 -4.92
C THR A 21 24.02 -15.24 -4.04
N GLY A 22 23.01 -14.44 -3.71
CA GLY A 22 23.05 -13.41 -2.68
C GLY A 22 21.66 -13.30 -2.06
N SER A 23 21.51 -13.85 -0.86
CA SER A 23 20.29 -13.88 -0.07
C SER A 23 19.69 -12.48 0.12
N SER A 24 18.47 -12.25 -0.35
CA SER A 24 17.68 -11.06 0.03
C SER A 24 17.05 -11.29 1.39
N VAL A 25 17.45 -10.44 2.34
CA VAL A 25 17.05 -10.46 3.73
C VAL A 25 15.79 -9.60 3.86
N PHE A 26 14.60 -10.21 3.80
CA PHE A 26 13.41 -9.64 4.43
C PHE A 26 13.51 -9.94 5.93
N ASN A 27 14.17 -9.06 6.68
CA ASN A 27 14.13 -9.09 8.13
C ASN A 27 13.00 -8.17 8.60
N VAL A 28 11.84 -8.75 8.86
CA VAL A 28 10.79 -8.12 9.66
C VAL A 28 10.89 -8.73 11.05
N ASN A 29 11.65 -8.06 11.92
CA ASN A 29 11.73 -8.47 13.32
C ASN A 29 10.54 -7.86 14.09
N SER A 30 9.98 -8.71 14.95
CA SER A 30 9.08 -8.46 16.09
C SER A 30 7.56 -8.51 15.88
N GLY A 31 6.95 -9.46 16.59
CA GLY A 31 5.50 -9.58 16.78
C GLY A 31 5.06 -11.01 17.09
N THR A 32 5.43 -11.51 18.27
CA THR A 32 5.06 -12.82 18.85
C THR A 32 3.57 -13.15 18.71
N SER A 33 3.25 -14.19 17.94
CA SER A 33 1.92 -14.80 17.89
C SER A 33 1.69 -15.69 19.12
N TYR A 34 0.73 -15.32 19.97
CA TYR A 34 0.23 -16.22 21.02
C TYR A 34 -0.71 -17.26 20.37
N SER A 35 -0.23 -18.51 20.29
CA SER A 35 -1.03 -19.67 19.89
C SER A 35 -1.55 -20.39 21.14
N TYR A 36 -2.87 -20.46 21.31
CA TYR A 36 -3.50 -21.29 22.33
C TYR A 36 -3.35 -22.77 21.96
N GLY A 37 -2.66 -23.52 22.83
CA GLY A 37 -2.36 -24.93 22.64
C GLY A 37 -3.53 -25.85 23.03
N TYR A 38 -3.78 -26.83 22.18
CA TYR A 38 -4.32 -28.12 22.60
C TYR A 38 -3.23 -29.17 22.39
N THR A 39 -2.89 -29.86 23.47
CA THR A 39 -1.88 -30.91 23.56
C THR A 39 -2.40 -32.22 22.99
N GLU A 40 -1.73 -32.76 21.97
CA GLU A 40 -1.74 -34.19 21.68
C GLU A 40 -0.31 -34.68 21.41
N TYR A 41 0.02 -35.81 22.03
CA TYR A 41 1.33 -36.46 22.06
C TYR A 41 1.38 -37.60 21.03
N SER A 42 2.38 -37.60 20.12
CA SER A 42 3.06 -38.83 19.66
C SER A 42 4.21 -38.57 18.65
N PRO A 43 5.16 -39.53 18.49
CA PRO A 43 6.58 -39.22 18.43
C PRO A 43 7.23 -39.30 17.03
N SER A 44 8.38 -38.62 16.90
CA SER A 44 9.56 -38.96 16.10
C SER A 44 9.33 -39.55 14.68
N GLY A 45 9.43 -38.69 13.67
CA GLY A 45 9.70 -39.09 12.29
C GLY A 45 10.68 -38.12 11.64
N SER A 46 11.89 -38.60 11.35
CA SER A 46 12.92 -37.91 10.58
C SER A 46 12.37 -37.56 9.19
N GLY A 47 12.23 -36.26 8.90
CA GLY A 47 11.70 -35.77 7.64
C GLY A 47 12.57 -34.64 7.09
N THR A 48 13.22 -34.94 5.97
CA THR A 48 13.87 -34.05 5.02
C THR A 48 13.35 -32.61 5.09
N SER A 49 14.26 -31.65 5.31
CA SER A 49 13.99 -30.23 5.16
C SER A 49 13.60 -29.95 3.70
N VAL A 50 12.31 -30.01 3.42
CA VAL A 50 11.75 -29.39 2.22
C VAL A 50 11.90 -27.90 2.44
N THR A 51 12.88 -27.29 1.78
CA THR A 51 12.88 -25.85 1.57
C THR A 51 11.64 -25.54 0.75
N SER A 52 10.54 -25.24 1.43
CA SER A 52 9.42 -24.59 0.79
C SER A 52 9.94 -23.25 0.29
N SER A 53 10.08 -23.14 -1.03
CA SER A 53 10.07 -21.84 -1.71
C SER A 53 8.70 -21.23 -1.46
N GLY A 54 8.53 -20.69 -0.25
CA GLY A 54 7.26 -20.16 0.22
C GLY A 54 6.98 -18.89 -0.56
N THR A 55 5.86 -18.88 -1.28
CA THR A 55 5.25 -17.65 -1.79
C THR A 55 5.12 -16.68 -0.61
N THR A 56 5.89 -15.60 -0.64
CA THR A 56 5.82 -14.53 0.34
C THR A 56 4.53 -13.75 0.10
N ILE A 57 3.49 -14.06 0.87
CA ILE A 57 2.24 -13.31 0.87
C ILE A 57 2.35 -12.25 1.97
N SER A 58 2.30 -10.98 1.59
CA SER A 58 2.22 -9.87 2.55
C SER A 58 0.93 -9.09 2.33
N THR A 59 0.25 -8.71 3.41
CA THR A 59 -0.92 -7.84 3.36
C THR A 59 -0.57 -6.52 4.01
N VAL A 60 -0.83 -5.42 3.29
CA VAL A 60 -0.47 -4.07 3.72
C VAL A 60 -1.70 -3.15 3.69
N PRO A 61 -1.74 -2.12 4.56
CA PRO A 61 -2.75 -1.07 4.47
C PRO A 61 -2.56 -0.32 3.15
N TRP A 62 -3.58 -0.32 2.28
CA TRP A 62 -3.44 0.25 0.94
C TRP A 62 -4.00 1.64 0.85
N ASP A 63 -5.24 1.86 1.27
CA ASP A 63 -5.84 3.19 1.21
C ASP A 63 -6.99 3.37 2.20
N TYR A 64 -7.30 4.62 2.50
CA TYR A 64 -8.44 5.04 3.30
C TYR A 64 -9.22 6.11 2.56
N ARG A 65 -10.53 6.11 2.81
CA ARG A 65 -11.43 7.15 2.32
C ARG A 65 -12.52 7.43 3.33
N VAL A 66 -13.06 8.64 3.25
CA VAL A 66 -14.29 9.02 3.94
C VAL A 66 -15.38 9.14 2.88
N ILE A 67 -16.52 8.50 3.12
CA ILE A 67 -17.70 8.61 2.28
C ILE A 67 -18.91 9.00 3.13
N GLU A 68 -19.86 9.71 2.51
CA GLU A 68 -21.19 9.88 3.10
C GLU A 68 -22.00 8.61 2.85
N GLY A 69 -22.69 8.13 3.88
CA GLY A 69 -23.60 6.99 3.82
C GLY A 69 -24.91 7.27 4.54
N THR A 70 -25.84 6.32 4.44
CA THR A 70 -27.10 6.34 5.19
C THR A 70 -27.17 5.09 6.05
N VAL A 71 -27.62 5.25 7.29
CA VAL A 71 -27.86 4.14 8.20
C VAL A 71 -29.09 3.36 7.72
N GLY A 72 -28.91 2.08 7.42
CA GLY A 72 -29.98 1.16 7.08
C GLY A 72 -30.58 0.50 8.32
N ASP A 73 -30.78 -0.81 8.25
CA ASP A 73 -31.31 -1.61 9.34
C ASP A 73 -30.37 -1.68 10.55
N LEU A 74 -30.96 -1.68 11.74
CA LEU A 74 -30.29 -1.94 13.01
C LEU A 74 -30.47 -3.42 13.38
N ILE A 75 -29.37 -4.17 13.43
CA ILE A 75 -29.37 -5.62 13.64
C ILE A 75 -28.50 -5.92 14.86
N GLY A 76 -29.12 -6.39 15.95
CA GLY A 76 -28.39 -6.76 17.17
C GLY A 76 -27.64 -5.61 17.85
N GLY A 77 -28.04 -4.36 17.60
CA GLY A 77 -27.35 -3.16 18.08
C GLY A 77 -26.33 -2.59 17.09
N ASP A 78 -25.91 -3.36 16.10
CA ASP A 78 -25.12 -2.89 14.97
C ASP A 78 -26.00 -2.23 13.91
N MET A 79 -25.40 -1.52 12.97
CA MET A 79 -26.08 -0.86 11.87
C MET A 79 -25.52 -1.28 10.52
N THR A 80 -26.38 -1.31 9.51
CA THR A 80 -25.95 -1.46 8.11
C THR A 80 -25.72 -0.10 7.47
N ILE A 81 -24.75 -0.01 6.56
CA ILE A 81 -24.47 1.21 5.79
C ILE A 81 -24.85 1.01 4.33
N GLU A 82 -25.78 1.83 3.85
CA GLU A 82 -26.18 1.88 2.45
C GLU A 82 -25.17 2.65 1.59
N PRO A 83 -24.98 2.28 0.30
CA PRO A 83 -25.75 1.28 -0.46
C PRO A 83 -25.21 -0.16 -0.34
N ASP A 84 -24.02 -0.36 0.21
CA ASP A 84 -23.33 -1.64 0.17
C ASP A 84 -23.83 -2.65 1.24
N ASN A 85 -24.75 -2.22 2.11
CA ASN A 85 -25.34 -2.99 3.22
C ASN A 85 -24.29 -3.65 4.13
N GLN A 86 -23.15 -2.97 4.32
CA GLN A 86 -22.09 -3.46 5.18
C GLN A 86 -22.45 -3.23 6.65
N LEU A 87 -22.30 -4.26 7.48
CA LEU A 87 -22.55 -4.20 8.91
C LEU A 87 -21.40 -3.48 9.63
N MET A 88 -21.73 -2.60 10.57
CA MET A 88 -20.78 -1.86 11.40
C MET A 88 -21.38 -1.57 12.79
N ALA A 89 -20.52 -1.49 13.80
CA ALA A 89 -20.93 -1.11 15.15
C ALA A 89 -21.62 0.27 15.19
N ASN A 90 -22.70 0.38 15.95
CA ASN A 90 -23.46 1.61 16.15
C ASN A 90 -23.02 2.37 17.41
N ASP A 91 -21.72 2.63 17.57
CA ASP A 91 -21.14 3.19 18.81
C ASP A 91 -21.65 4.60 19.17
N LYS A 92 -22.28 5.31 18.22
CA LYS A 92 -22.80 6.67 18.42
C LYS A 92 -24.33 6.75 18.43
N ASN A 93 -25.01 5.60 18.52
CA ASN A 93 -26.46 5.46 18.61
C ASN A 93 -27.21 6.20 17.49
N TYR A 94 -26.83 5.95 16.23
CA TYR A 94 -27.56 6.43 15.06
C TYR A 94 -28.88 5.66 14.89
N ALA A 95 -29.87 6.33 14.31
CA ALA A 95 -31.13 5.74 13.90
C ALA A 95 -31.12 5.40 12.40
N THR A 96 -31.97 4.44 11.99
CA THR A 96 -32.22 4.16 10.57
C THR A 96 -32.65 5.43 9.84
N GLY A 97 -32.05 5.66 8.67
CA GLY A 97 -32.23 6.85 7.85
C GLY A 97 -31.25 8.00 8.15
N ASP A 98 -30.48 7.93 9.24
CA ASP A 98 -29.52 8.98 9.58
C ASP A 98 -28.40 9.05 8.53
N LYS A 99 -27.98 10.29 8.23
CA LYS A 99 -26.77 10.55 7.45
C LYS A 99 -25.54 10.43 8.33
N VAL A 100 -24.55 9.68 7.84
CA VAL A 100 -23.31 9.42 8.56
C VAL A 100 -22.11 9.51 7.62
N TRP A 101 -20.98 9.92 8.17
CA TRP A 101 -19.69 9.86 7.49
C TRP A 101 -18.99 8.58 7.91
N VAL A 102 -18.55 7.78 6.94
CA VAL A 102 -17.94 6.47 7.19
C VAL A 102 -16.51 6.49 6.70
N LEU A 103 -15.59 6.27 7.64
CA LEU A 103 -14.19 5.97 7.32
C LEU A 103 -14.10 4.51 6.89
N GLN A 104 -13.62 4.30 5.68
CA GLN A 104 -13.41 2.99 5.09
C GLN A 104 -11.94 2.76 4.78
N HIS A 105 -11.54 1.50 4.76
CA HIS A 105 -10.21 1.08 4.34
C HIS A 105 -10.24 0.05 3.22
N MET A 106 -9.12 -0.01 2.52
CA MET A 106 -8.77 -1.03 1.55
C MET A 106 -7.38 -1.55 1.89
N SER A 107 -7.21 -2.86 1.88
CA SER A 107 -5.89 -3.49 1.98
C SER A 107 -5.46 -4.04 0.63
N ALA A 108 -4.16 -4.29 0.50
CA ALA A 108 -3.59 -4.96 -0.65
C ALA A 108 -2.84 -6.20 -0.21
N THR A 109 -3.11 -7.32 -0.88
CA THR A 109 -2.30 -8.53 -0.78
C THR A 109 -1.30 -8.53 -1.92
N LEU A 110 -0.02 -8.57 -1.56
CA LEU A 110 1.11 -8.63 -2.47
C LEU A 110 1.61 -10.07 -2.50
N THR A 111 1.68 -10.64 -3.70
CA THR A 111 2.18 -12.00 -3.94
C THR A 111 3.20 -11.96 -5.05
N GLU A 112 4.29 -12.69 -4.91
CA GLU A 112 5.26 -12.89 -5.99
C GLU A 112 5.08 -14.29 -6.57
N ASP A 113 4.98 -14.40 -7.90
CA ASP A 113 4.88 -15.71 -8.54
C ASP A 113 6.26 -16.38 -8.72
N ALA A 114 6.25 -17.63 -9.16
CA ALA A 114 7.47 -18.41 -9.35
C ALA A 114 8.45 -17.84 -10.39
N GLN A 115 8.06 -16.82 -11.17
CA GLN A 115 8.91 -16.11 -12.12
C GLN A 115 9.37 -14.73 -11.58
N GLY A 116 9.11 -14.44 -10.31
CA GLY A 116 9.48 -13.17 -9.68
C GLY A 116 8.58 -12.00 -10.08
N ARG A 117 7.38 -12.27 -10.62
CA ARG A 117 6.44 -11.20 -10.98
C ARG A 117 5.59 -10.84 -9.78
N ALA A 118 5.60 -9.56 -9.42
CA ALA A 118 4.73 -9.02 -8.40
C ALA A 118 3.28 -8.96 -8.89
N GLN A 119 2.37 -9.53 -8.10
CA GLN A 119 0.93 -9.45 -8.24
C GLN A 119 0.33 -8.75 -7.03
N THR A 120 -0.59 -7.83 -7.28
CA THR A 120 -1.31 -7.07 -6.25
C THR A 120 -2.80 -7.33 -6.38
N VAL A 121 -3.42 -7.80 -5.30
CA VAL A 121 -4.87 -7.99 -5.21
C VAL A 121 -5.42 -7.03 -4.15
N LEU A 122 -6.37 -6.19 -4.54
CA LEU A 122 -6.99 -5.21 -3.65
C LEU A 122 -8.23 -5.82 -2.98
N SER A 123 -8.42 -5.54 -1.69
CA SER A 123 -9.66 -5.87 -1.00
C SER A 123 -10.80 -4.99 -1.49
N THR A 124 -12.04 -5.38 -1.21
CA THR A 124 -13.16 -4.43 -1.24
C THR A 124 -12.97 -3.38 -0.14
N TRP A 125 -13.59 -2.22 -0.31
CA TRP A 125 -13.68 -1.22 0.75
C TRP A 125 -14.50 -1.78 1.91
N ARG A 126 -14.02 -1.58 3.13
CA ARG A 126 -14.70 -2.03 4.36
C ARG A 126 -14.85 -0.87 5.32
N PRO A 127 -15.97 -0.79 6.06
CA PRO A 127 -16.20 0.29 7.01
C PRO A 127 -15.44 -0.01 8.31
N ILE A 128 -14.89 1.02 8.92
CA ILE A 128 -14.19 0.89 10.20
C ILE A 128 -14.91 1.66 11.29
N LYS A 129 -15.29 2.91 10.97
CA LYS A 129 -15.81 3.85 11.96
C LYS A 129 -16.75 4.86 11.31
N SER A 130 -17.79 5.23 12.05
CA SER A 130 -18.76 6.25 11.66
C SER A 130 -18.59 7.54 12.47
N TYR A 131 -18.97 8.65 11.84
CA TYR A 131 -18.92 9.99 12.40
C TYR A 131 -20.20 10.76 12.07
N LYS A 132 -20.63 11.60 13.01
CA LYS A 132 -21.77 12.50 12.82
C LYS A 132 -21.46 13.67 11.89
N ILE A 133 -20.20 14.12 11.89
CA ILE A 133 -19.74 15.26 11.10
C ILE A 133 -18.51 14.89 10.27
N GLN A 134 -18.42 15.48 9.08
CA GLN A 134 -17.36 15.19 8.11
C GLN A 134 -15.97 15.52 8.64
N SER A 135 -15.84 16.65 9.35
CA SER A 135 -14.56 17.16 9.84
C SER A 135 -13.85 16.18 10.77
N ASP A 136 -14.59 15.43 11.58
CA ASP A 136 -14.02 14.43 12.50
C ASP A 136 -13.49 13.22 11.72
N ALA A 137 -14.24 12.79 10.70
CA ALA A 137 -13.82 11.71 9.82
C ALA A 137 -12.54 12.09 9.04
N GLU A 138 -12.49 13.32 8.52
CA GLU A 138 -11.33 13.86 7.81
C GLU A 138 -10.12 14.03 8.73
N ALA A 139 -10.33 14.42 9.99
CA ALA A 139 -9.25 14.51 10.97
C ALA A 139 -8.60 13.14 11.21
N ASP A 140 -9.40 12.08 11.37
CA ASP A 140 -8.88 10.71 11.51
C ASP A 140 -8.20 10.23 10.21
N LEU A 141 -8.79 10.50 9.04
CA LEU A 141 -8.20 10.18 7.74
C LEU A 141 -6.81 10.80 7.55
N ASN A 142 -6.65 12.08 7.93
CA ASN A 142 -5.40 12.81 7.81
C ASN A 142 -4.30 12.26 8.73
N ARG A 143 -4.65 11.59 9.84
CA ARG A 143 -3.66 10.88 10.68
C ARG A 143 -3.22 9.57 10.03
N LEU A 144 -4.10 8.90 9.29
CA LEU A 144 -3.78 7.63 8.64
C LEU A 144 -3.02 7.80 7.32
N LYS A 145 -3.19 8.95 6.64
CA LYS A 145 -2.56 9.26 5.36
C LYS A 145 -1.62 10.45 5.49
N VAL A 146 -0.38 10.16 5.89
CA VAL A 146 0.61 11.20 6.15
C VAL A 146 1.37 11.50 4.86
N LYS A 147 1.41 12.78 4.47
CA LYS A 147 2.23 13.25 3.34
C LYS A 147 3.55 13.78 3.85
N LEU A 148 4.65 13.26 3.32
CA LEU A 148 6.00 13.57 3.75
C LEU A 148 6.84 14.06 2.58
N LYS A 149 7.68 15.07 2.80
CA LYS A 149 8.80 15.42 1.92
C LYS A 149 10.04 14.74 2.49
N THR A 150 10.68 13.88 1.72
CA THR A 150 11.89 13.16 2.15
C THR A 150 12.87 12.99 1.01
N LYS A 151 14.10 12.57 1.33
CA LYS A 151 15.09 12.13 0.35
C LYS A 151 14.96 10.62 0.15
N ALA A 152 15.03 10.19 -1.10
CA ALA A 152 15.06 8.78 -1.47
C ALA A 152 16.27 8.49 -2.35
N ASP A 153 16.77 7.27 -2.25
CA ASP A 153 17.92 6.81 -3.02
C ASP A 153 17.58 6.82 -4.51
N LEU A 154 18.39 7.52 -5.29
CA LEU A 154 18.26 7.59 -6.74
C LEU A 154 19.12 6.49 -7.35
N ILE A 155 18.47 5.43 -7.82
CA ILE A 155 19.12 4.27 -8.44
C ILE A 155 19.69 4.62 -9.81
N GLY A 156 18.99 5.50 -10.55
CA GLY A 156 19.52 6.05 -11.79
C GLY A 156 18.48 6.75 -12.64
N VAL A 157 18.96 7.28 -13.76
CA VAL A 157 18.14 7.94 -14.78
C VAL A 157 18.38 7.32 -16.13
N TYR A 158 17.32 7.23 -16.93
CA TYR A 158 17.43 6.68 -18.28
C TYR A 158 16.50 7.44 -19.22
N LYS A 159 16.87 7.37 -20.50
CA LYS A 159 16.23 8.06 -21.60
C LYS A 159 15.76 7.02 -22.60
N THR A 160 14.51 7.10 -23.01
CA THR A 160 13.93 6.18 -23.99
C THR A 160 13.41 6.98 -25.17
N THR A 161 13.76 6.52 -26.36
CA THR A 161 13.33 7.12 -27.63
C THR A 161 12.45 6.12 -28.38
N LEU A 162 11.26 6.56 -28.78
CA LEU A 162 10.34 5.79 -29.60
C LEU A 162 9.87 6.66 -30.77
N GLY A 163 10.41 6.40 -31.96
CA GLY A 163 10.27 7.30 -33.11
C GLY A 163 10.92 8.66 -32.82
N ASP A 164 10.21 9.75 -33.09
CA ASP A 164 10.68 11.12 -32.83
C ASP A 164 10.38 11.60 -31.40
N LYS A 165 9.82 10.74 -30.55
CA LYS A 165 9.45 11.08 -29.17
C LYS A 165 10.49 10.55 -28.20
N THR A 166 10.91 11.43 -27.31
CA THR A 166 11.86 11.15 -26.25
C THR A 166 11.15 11.30 -24.90
N ARG A 167 11.39 10.35 -23.99
CA ARG A 167 10.96 10.45 -22.59
C ARG A 167 12.10 10.12 -21.66
N GLU A 168 12.17 10.87 -20.58
CA GLU A 168 13.18 10.74 -19.55
C GLU A 168 12.53 10.30 -18.25
N PHE A 169 13.28 9.53 -17.49
CA PHE A 169 12.78 8.90 -16.30
C PHE A 169 13.88 8.74 -15.26
N ALA A 170 13.46 8.70 -14.00
CA ALA A 170 14.28 8.31 -12.86
C ALA A 170 13.71 7.05 -12.20
N VAL A 171 14.60 6.27 -11.60
CA VAL A 171 14.27 5.17 -10.69
C VAL A 171 14.75 5.57 -9.31
N VAL A 172 13.83 5.56 -8.35
CA VAL A 172 14.16 5.74 -6.92
C VAL A 172 13.79 4.50 -6.13
N GLU A 173 14.53 4.22 -5.08
CA GLU A 173 14.20 3.19 -4.10
C GLU A 173 13.52 3.86 -2.90
N LEU A 174 12.31 3.40 -2.58
CA LEU A 174 11.54 3.88 -1.44
C LEU A 174 12.04 3.25 -0.13
N PRO A 175 11.75 3.83 1.04
CA PRO A 175 12.08 3.23 2.35
C PRO A 175 11.53 1.81 2.55
N SER A 176 10.46 1.46 1.81
CA SER A 176 9.89 0.12 1.77
C SER A 176 10.71 -0.90 0.96
N GLY A 177 11.84 -0.49 0.35
CA GLY A 177 12.65 -1.29 -0.57
C GLY A 177 12.07 -1.38 -2.00
N GLN A 178 10.92 -0.75 -2.26
CA GLN A 178 10.32 -0.77 -3.59
C GLN A 178 11.03 0.21 -4.52
N GLN A 179 11.49 -0.27 -5.68
CA GLN A 179 11.98 0.58 -6.74
C GLN A 179 10.83 1.10 -7.60
N VAL A 180 10.75 2.42 -7.74
CA VAL A 180 9.69 3.11 -8.47
C VAL A 180 10.28 3.91 -9.62
N LYS A 181 9.77 3.61 -10.81
CA LYS A 181 10.16 4.19 -12.09
C LYS A 181 9.19 5.31 -12.45
N GLN A 182 9.64 6.55 -12.49
CA GLN A 182 8.76 7.71 -12.73
C GLN A 182 9.33 8.65 -13.81
N PRO A 183 8.46 9.25 -14.64
CA PRO A 183 8.88 10.23 -15.63
C PRO A 183 9.42 11.49 -14.96
N ILE A 184 10.37 12.15 -15.62
CA ILE A 184 10.95 13.43 -15.21
C ILE A 184 11.08 14.36 -16.43
N ASP A 185 11.24 15.65 -16.15
CA ASP A 185 11.57 16.67 -17.15
C ASP A 185 13.09 16.73 -17.40
N ASP A 186 13.46 17.40 -18.50
CA ASP A 186 14.85 17.55 -18.98
C ASP A 186 15.77 18.21 -17.93
N GLU A 187 15.25 19.15 -17.16
CA GLU A 187 16.01 19.84 -16.10
C GLU A 187 16.37 18.87 -14.98
N ARG A 188 15.40 18.11 -14.48
CA ARG A 188 15.62 17.07 -13.47
C ARG A 188 16.50 15.95 -13.99
N TYR A 189 16.35 15.54 -15.25
CA TYR A 189 17.22 14.53 -15.84
C TYR A 189 18.69 14.96 -15.83
N ALA A 190 18.98 16.21 -16.16
CA ALA A 190 20.33 16.75 -16.08
C ALA A 190 20.86 16.78 -14.63
N GLN A 191 20.04 17.18 -13.66
CA GLN A 191 20.40 17.24 -12.24
C GLN A 191 20.64 15.84 -11.64
N PHE A 192 19.79 14.88 -11.99
CA PHE A 192 19.77 13.54 -11.39
C PHE A 192 20.88 12.63 -11.92
N LYS A 193 21.51 12.94 -13.06
CA LYS A 193 22.65 12.17 -13.58
C LYS A 193 23.82 12.03 -12.60
N THR A 194 24.02 13.04 -11.75
CA THR A 194 25.15 13.09 -10.80
C THR A 194 24.70 12.97 -9.35
N ALA A 195 23.39 12.99 -9.10
CA ALA A 195 22.82 12.87 -7.76
C ALA A 195 22.77 11.41 -7.31
N LYS A 196 22.87 11.19 -6.00
CA LYS A 196 22.65 9.88 -5.36
C LYS A 196 21.29 9.77 -4.68
N GLU A 197 20.66 10.92 -4.41
CA GLU A 197 19.38 11.03 -3.75
C GLU A 197 18.54 12.09 -4.45
N ALA A 198 17.21 11.97 -4.35
CA ALA A 198 16.26 12.95 -4.85
C ALA A 198 15.24 13.30 -3.77
N ASP A 199 14.85 14.58 -3.70
CA ASP A 199 13.72 15.00 -2.86
C ASP A 199 12.40 14.55 -3.50
N ILE A 200 11.62 13.78 -2.75
CA ILE A 200 10.35 13.21 -3.17
C ILE A 200 9.24 13.55 -2.18
N PHE A 201 8.00 13.53 -2.68
CA PHE A 201 6.81 13.46 -1.85
C PHE A 201 6.37 12.00 -1.74
N LEU A 202 6.24 11.55 -0.50
CA LEU A 202 5.74 10.24 -0.13
C LEU A 202 4.37 10.40 0.54
N GLU A 203 3.48 9.45 0.32
CA GLU A 203 2.33 9.25 1.18
C GLU A 203 2.50 7.93 1.92
N GLU A 204 2.53 8.02 3.24
CA GLU A 204 2.51 6.89 4.15
C GLU A 204 1.07 6.60 4.54
N VAL A 205 0.68 5.34 4.32
CA VAL A 205 -0.64 4.83 4.69
C VAL A 205 -0.47 3.89 5.87
N HIS A 206 -0.95 4.31 7.04
CA HIS A 206 -0.82 3.57 8.29
C HIS A 206 -1.98 2.59 8.47
N ASP A 207 -1.73 1.43 9.06
CA ASP A 207 -2.80 0.52 9.44
C ASP A 207 -3.59 1.08 10.64
N TYR A 208 -4.91 1.01 10.57
CA TYR A 208 -5.79 1.57 11.60
C TYR A 208 -5.71 0.81 12.92
N ALA A 209 -5.52 -0.52 12.86
CA ALA A 209 -5.42 -1.38 14.03
C ALA A 209 -3.98 -1.48 14.57
N ALA A 210 -2.98 -1.34 13.70
CA ALA A 210 -1.57 -1.40 14.04
C ALA A 210 -0.78 -0.27 13.37
N TYR A 211 -0.78 0.92 13.97
CA TYR A 211 -0.26 2.16 13.36
C TYR A 211 1.21 2.09 12.88
N ASP A 212 2.03 1.23 13.50
CA ASP A 212 3.43 1.00 13.13
C ASP A 212 3.56 0.24 11.79
N LEU A 213 2.51 -0.48 11.37
CA LEU A 213 2.43 -1.08 10.05
C LEU A 213 2.04 0.00 9.04
N VAL A 214 2.94 0.31 8.12
CA VAL A 214 2.76 1.39 7.15
C VAL A 214 3.16 0.93 5.75
N TYR A 215 2.48 1.48 4.74
CA TYR A 215 2.87 1.32 3.34
C TYR A 215 3.15 2.67 2.70
N SER A 216 4.32 2.79 2.10
CA SER A 216 4.83 4.02 1.50
C SER A 216 4.57 4.07 0.00
N LYS A 217 3.97 5.17 -0.48
CA LYS A 217 3.65 5.39 -1.90
C LYS A 217 4.32 6.64 -2.42
N PHE A 218 5.02 6.52 -3.56
CA PHE A 218 5.52 7.68 -4.29
C PHE A 218 4.35 8.55 -4.76
N ARG A 219 4.38 9.86 -4.42
CA ARG A 219 3.36 10.84 -4.83
C ARG A 219 3.86 11.92 -5.77
N GLY A 220 5.16 12.06 -5.90
CA GLY A 220 5.72 13.00 -6.85
C GLY A 220 7.14 13.37 -6.51
N TRP A 221 7.78 14.02 -7.46
CA TRP A 221 9.06 14.67 -7.25
C TRP A 221 8.83 15.98 -6.51
N ALA A 222 9.55 16.19 -5.41
CA ALA A 222 9.51 17.49 -4.77
C ALA A 222 10.21 18.51 -5.67
N SER A 223 9.66 19.73 -5.74
CA SER A 223 10.43 20.85 -6.27
C SER A 223 11.52 21.18 -5.24
N SER A 224 12.73 21.38 -5.75
CA SER A 224 13.83 22.00 -5.03
C SER A 224 13.52 23.47 -4.74
#